data_AF-A0A7Y5H8L5-F1
#
_entry.id   AF-A0A7Y5H8L5-F1
#
_cell.length_a   1.000
_cell.length_b   1.000
_cell.length_c   1.000
_cell.angle_alpha   90.00
_cell.angle_beta   90.00
_cell.angle_gamma   90.00
#
_symmetry.space_group_name_H-M   'P 1'
#
loop_
_entity.id
_entity.type
_entity.pdbx_description
1 polymer ?
#
loop_
_entity_poly.entity_id
_entity_poly.type
_entity_poly.pdbx_seq_one_letter_code
_entity_poly.pdbx_strand_id
1 'polypeptide(L)'
;MVTPRQIRPKPGDVLVLVGTSKGAFLLHSNASRRSWKLGGPFLAGNGLYALAFDGRAGRSRIWAGAESGHFGAVLTSSDDFGKTWAKVEKPQLAFPAGSGTNLKRVWSIRPGREGEPDVLYAGTEPAALWESRDAGKTWALNAGLFGHPHRAKWEPGGGGQCLHTIVPDVDAPGRMLIAVSTGGCYITEDGGRSWSAQNKNIKVTFMPETYPEFGQCVHKIVQAPNAPGRFYLQHHWGVYRSDDAGATWKPVEKGLPSTFGFAMAAHPRCPDTAFVLPIESDGFRCTPEGKLRVYRTTDAGKTWKAMTKGLPQKNALELVLRDGMDVDGCDPAGVYFGTKSGKVWASRDEGSSWTCIADGLPQVNCVKVAMVPRKAKKGRR
;
A
#
# COMPACT_ATOMS: atom_id res chain seq x y z
N MET A 1 17.90 5.47 -25.13
CA MET A 1 16.87 5.56 -24.07
C MET A 1 15.79 4.52 -24.36
N VAL A 2 15.27 3.82 -23.35
CA VAL A 2 14.16 2.87 -23.52
C VAL A 2 12.88 3.66 -23.79
N THR A 3 12.28 3.48 -24.96
CA THR A 3 11.02 4.13 -25.31
C THR A 3 9.87 3.46 -24.55
N PRO A 4 9.04 4.21 -23.79
CA PRO A 4 7.93 3.62 -23.05
C PRO A 4 6.88 3.01 -23.97
N ARG A 5 6.51 1.76 -23.73
CA ARG A 5 5.34 1.16 -24.39
C ARG A 5 4.07 1.75 -23.80
N GLN A 6 3.25 2.36 -24.65
CA GLN A 6 1.97 2.94 -24.23
C GLN A 6 0.88 1.87 -24.13
N ILE A 7 -0.06 2.09 -23.22
CA ILE A 7 -1.29 1.28 -23.09
C ILE A 7 -2.52 2.16 -23.30
N ARG A 8 -3.67 1.53 -23.55
CA ARG A 8 -4.95 2.21 -23.73
C ARG A 8 -6.04 1.50 -22.91
N PRO A 9 -6.04 1.65 -21.57
CA PRO A 9 -7.09 1.12 -20.73
C PRO A 9 -8.46 1.67 -21.15
N LYS A 10 -9.47 0.80 -21.13
CA LYS A 10 -10.86 1.17 -21.42
C LYS A 10 -11.68 1.24 -20.12
N PRO A 11 -12.79 1.99 -20.12
CA PRO A 11 -13.74 1.93 -19.00
C PRO A 11 -14.16 0.50 -18.65
N GLY A 12 -14.01 0.11 -17.39
CA GLY A 12 -14.25 -1.24 -16.88
C GLY A 12 -13.06 -2.21 -16.99
N ASP A 13 -11.92 -1.78 -17.53
CA ASP A 13 -10.67 -2.55 -17.44
C ASP A 13 -10.13 -2.54 -16.01
N VAL A 14 -9.39 -3.60 -15.67
CA VAL A 14 -8.56 -3.68 -14.46
C VAL A 14 -7.18 -3.15 -14.81
N LEU A 15 -6.67 -2.23 -13.99
CA LEU A 15 -5.36 -1.62 -14.11
C LEU A 15 -4.51 -1.99 -12.88
N VAL A 16 -3.34 -2.57 -13.11
CA VAL A 16 -2.34 -2.88 -12.09
C VAL A 16 -1.16 -1.92 -12.30
N LEU A 17 -0.99 -0.99 -11.35
CA LEU A 17 0.14 -0.08 -11.27
C LEU A 17 1.29 -0.79 -10.53
N VAL A 18 2.47 -0.82 -11.12
CA VAL A 18 3.66 -1.49 -10.55
C VAL A 18 4.78 -0.47 -10.44
N GLY A 19 5.13 -0.10 -9.21
CA GLY A 19 6.28 0.75 -8.92
C GLY A 19 7.51 -0.11 -8.71
N THR A 20 8.61 0.21 -9.40
CA THR A 20 9.86 -0.54 -9.33
C THR A 20 11.04 0.35 -8.97
N SER A 21 12.20 -0.26 -8.73
CA SER A 21 13.45 0.48 -8.51
C SER A 21 13.94 1.30 -9.73
N LYS A 22 13.35 1.12 -10.93
CA LYS A 22 13.78 1.81 -12.16
C LYS A 22 12.63 2.36 -13.02
N GLY A 23 11.44 2.52 -12.46
CA GLY A 23 10.31 3.12 -13.16
C GLY A 23 8.95 2.58 -12.72
N ALA A 24 7.89 3.13 -13.28
CA ALA A 24 6.54 2.59 -13.17
C ALA A 24 6.19 1.76 -14.42
N PHE A 25 5.44 0.68 -14.20
CA PHE A 25 4.85 -0.15 -15.23
C PHE A 25 3.36 -0.27 -14.99
N LEU A 26 2.59 -0.34 -16.08
CA LEU A 26 1.14 -0.46 -16.02
C LEU A 26 0.73 -1.74 -16.74
N LEU A 27 0.07 -2.67 -16.05
CA LEU A 27 -0.58 -3.80 -16.69
C LEU A 27 -2.08 -3.53 -16.75
N HIS A 28 -2.70 -3.75 -17.91
CA HIS A 28 -4.15 -3.68 -18.00
C HIS A 28 -4.75 -4.91 -18.68
N SER A 29 -5.93 -5.28 -18.23
CA SER A 29 -6.77 -6.33 -18.80
C SER A 29 -8.23 -5.90 -18.76
N ASN A 30 -9.04 -6.45 -19.66
CA ASN A 30 -10.50 -6.37 -19.49
C ASN A 30 -10.95 -7.12 -18.22
N ALA A 31 -12.24 -7.02 -17.89
CA ALA A 31 -12.86 -7.66 -16.72
C ALA A 31 -12.64 -9.20 -16.63
N SER A 32 -12.32 -9.87 -17.75
CA SER A 32 -12.01 -11.29 -17.72
C SER A 32 -10.66 -11.60 -17.08
N ARG A 33 -9.72 -10.63 -17.00
CA ARG A 33 -8.40 -10.80 -16.36
C ARG A 33 -7.56 -11.97 -16.89
N ARG A 34 -7.79 -12.40 -18.15
CA ARG A 34 -7.10 -13.55 -18.78
C ARG A 34 -5.82 -13.17 -19.52
N SER A 35 -5.75 -11.96 -20.06
CA SER A 35 -4.64 -11.50 -20.91
C SER A 35 -4.25 -10.08 -20.53
N TRP A 36 -2.96 -9.86 -20.32
CA TRP A 36 -2.45 -8.59 -19.81
C TRP A 36 -1.59 -7.89 -20.86
N LYS A 37 -1.77 -6.58 -20.98
CA LYS A 37 -0.89 -5.72 -21.77
C LYS A 37 -0.04 -4.89 -20.83
N LEU A 38 1.27 -4.99 -20.99
CA LEU A 38 2.26 -4.23 -20.23
C LEU A 38 2.62 -2.93 -20.95
N GLY A 39 2.58 -1.82 -20.22
CA GLY A 39 3.12 -0.51 -20.59
C GLY A 39 4.23 -0.07 -19.65
N GLY A 40 5.09 0.83 -20.14
CA GLY A 40 6.27 1.34 -19.45
C GLY A 40 7.60 0.97 -20.17
N PRO A 41 8.76 1.20 -19.52
CA PRO A 41 8.89 1.90 -18.24
C PRO A 41 8.50 3.38 -18.37
N PHE A 42 7.64 3.85 -17.47
CA PHE A 42 7.36 5.28 -17.27
C PHE A 42 8.26 5.82 -16.15
N LEU A 43 8.60 7.11 -16.21
CA LEU A 43 9.53 7.73 -15.25
C LEU A 43 10.84 6.94 -15.12
N ALA A 44 11.35 6.42 -16.24
CA ALA A 44 12.48 5.50 -16.30
C ALA A 44 13.72 6.04 -15.56
N GLY A 45 14.35 5.16 -14.77
CA GLY A 45 15.53 5.48 -13.97
C GLY A 45 15.24 5.94 -12.54
N ASN A 46 14.00 6.34 -12.23
CA ASN A 46 13.58 6.70 -10.88
C ASN A 46 13.12 5.46 -10.08
N GLY A 47 13.28 5.50 -8.76
CA GLY A 47 12.68 4.52 -7.85
C GLY A 47 11.26 4.92 -7.51
N LEU A 48 10.28 4.02 -7.71
CA LEU A 48 8.86 4.30 -7.46
C LEU A 48 8.40 3.49 -6.26
N TYR A 49 8.07 4.15 -5.16
CA TYR A 49 7.65 3.50 -3.91
C TYR A 49 6.16 3.69 -3.61
N ALA A 50 5.56 4.74 -4.15
CA ALA A 50 4.14 5.01 -4.02
C ALA A 50 3.52 5.25 -5.40
N LEU A 51 2.43 4.55 -5.67
CA LEU A 51 1.54 4.81 -6.80
C LEU A 51 0.11 4.91 -6.27
N ALA A 52 -0.75 5.64 -6.96
CA ALA A 52 -2.19 5.62 -6.72
C ALA A 52 -2.93 5.94 -8.02
N PHE A 53 -4.11 5.36 -8.19
CA PHE A 53 -5.04 5.76 -9.24
C PHE A 53 -6.22 6.50 -8.61
N ASP A 54 -6.58 7.64 -9.17
CA ASP A 54 -7.73 8.44 -8.79
C ASP A 54 -8.69 8.57 -9.97
N GLY A 55 -9.73 7.75 -9.93
CA GLY A 55 -10.83 7.75 -10.90
C GLY A 55 -12.00 8.64 -10.50
N ARG A 56 -11.96 9.24 -9.30
CA ARG A 56 -13.06 10.04 -8.76
C ARG A 56 -13.23 11.32 -9.57
N ALA A 57 -14.44 11.87 -9.57
CA ALA A 57 -14.80 13.02 -10.40
C ALA A 57 -14.48 12.85 -11.90
N GLY A 58 -14.51 11.60 -12.41
CA GLY A 58 -14.28 11.29 -13.83
C GLY A 58 -12.81 11.40 -14.28
N ARG A 59 -11.87 11.50 -13.35
CA ARG A 59 -10.43 11.56 -13.65
C ARG A 59 -9.89 10.21 -14.11
N SER A 60 -8.70 10.24 -14.70
CA SER A 60 -7.88 9.05 -14.98
C SER A 60 -6.46 9.31 -14.49
N ARG A 61 -6.37 9.84 -13.26
CA ARG A 61 -5.13 10.36 -12.70
C ARG A 61 -4.35 9.26 -12.03
N ILE A 62 -3.10 9.09 -12.43
CA ILE A 62 -2.10 8.28 -11.73
C ILE A 62 -1.19 9.24 -10.96
N TRP A 63 -1.06 9.04 -9.66
CA TRP A 63 -0.07 9.69 -8.83
C TRP A 63 1.14 8.81 -8.64
N ALA A 64 2.33 9.41 -8.59
CA ALA A 64 3.59 8.72 -8.39
C ALA A 64 4.52 9.48 -7.44
N GLY A 65 4.98 8.77 -6.41
CA GLY A 65 6.10 9.16 -5.56
C GLY A 65 7.39 8.61 -6.15
N ALA A 66 8.12 9.44 -6.88
CA ALA A 66 9.35 9.11 -7.58
C ALA A 66 10.57 9.62 -6.82
N GLU A 67 11.55 8.74 -6.62
CA GLU A 67 12.86 9.08 -6.08
C GLU A 67 13.82 9.29 -7.26
N SER A 68 14.13 10.56 -7.52
CA SER A 68 15.11 10.98 -8.51
C SER A 68 16.48 11.10 -7.87
N GLY A 69 17.49 10.53 -8.53
CA GLY A 69 18.89 10.70 -8.12
C GLY A 69 19.39 12.15 -8.20
N HIS A 70 18.69 13.02 -8.94
CA HIS A 70 19.07 14.43 -9.12
C HIS A 70 18.24 15.39 -8.27
N PHE A 71 16.94 15.13 -8.11
CA PHE A 71 16.00 16.04 -7.45
C PHE A 71 15.48 15.53 -6.10
N GLY A 72 15.92 14.35 -5.67
CA GLY A 72 15.40 13.69 -4.47
C GLY A 72 13.98 13.17 -4.68
N ALA A 73 13.19 13.11 -3.61
CA ALA A 73 11.81 12.66 -3.66
C ALA A 73 10.89 13.69 -4.30
N VAL A 74 10.10 13.23 -5.26
CA VAL A 74 9.19 14.02 -6.06
C VAL A 74 7.81 13.37 -6.10
N LEU A 75 6.77 14.18 -5.98
CA LEU A 75 5.39 13.78 -6.25
C LEU A 75 4.98 14.34 -7.62
N THR A 76 4.57 13.47 -8.53
CA THR A 76 4.10 13.83 -9.87
C THR A 76 2.84 13.05 -10.23
N SER A 77 2.16 13.44 -11.31
CA SER A 77 0.97 12.75 -11.79
C SER A 77 0.88 12.70 -13.31
N SER A 78 0.02 11.80 -13.80
CA SER A 78 -0.33 11.64 -15.20
C SER A 78 -1.84 11.48 -15.32
N ASP A 79 -2.46 12.20 -16.25
CA ASP A 79 -3.91 12.11 -16.54
C ASP A 79 -4.21 11.27 -17.80
N ASP A 80 -3.18 10.68 -18.41
CA ASP A 80 -3.25 9.96 -19.69
C ASP A 80 -2.54 8.60 -19.65
N PHE A 81 -2.63 7.92 -18.50
CA PHE A 81 -2.08 6.58 -18.26
C PHE A 81 -0.57 6.47 -18.51
N GLY A 82 0.19 7.48 -18.09
CA GLY A 82 1.65 7.49 -18.11
C GLY A 82 2.26 8.05 -19.39
N LYS A 83 1.45 8.48 -20.37
CA LYS A 83 1.96 9.04 -21.63
C LYS A 83 2.66 10.38 -21.40
N THR A 84 2.09 11.24 -20.56
CA THR A 84 2.68 12.50 -20.12
C THR A 84 2.62 12.61 -18.59
N TRP A 85 3.61 13.29 -18.02
CA TRP A 85 3.73 13.49 -16.57
C TRP A 85 3.88 14.97 -16.26
N ALA A 86 3.21 15.42 -15.20
CA ALA A 86 3.29 16.79 -14.72
C ALA A 86 4.74 17.15 -14.37
N LYS A 87 5.21 18.27 -14.92
CA LYS A 87 6.52 18.82 -14.58
C LYS A 87 6.54 19.24 -13.11
N VAL A 88 7.63 18.95 -12.44
CA VAL A 88 7.85 19.33 -11.04
C VAL A 88 8.95 20.38 -11.03
N GLU A 89 8.56 21.64 -11.00
CA GLU A 89 9.49 22.77 -10.95
C GLU A 89 10.01 23.03 -9.53
N LYS A 90 9.21 22.67 -8.52
CA LYS A 90 9.55 22.75 -7.09
C LYS A 90 9.01 21.55 -6.33
N PRO A 91 9.68 21.11 -5.24
CA PRO A 91 9.17 20.05 -4.37
C PRO A 91 7.74 20.36 -3.91
N GLN A 92 6.81 19.43 -4.14
CA GLN A 92 5.41 19.57 -3.73
C GLN A 92 5.23 19.38 -2.22
N LEU A 93 6.10 18.58 -1.61
CA LEU A 93 6.14 18.30 -0.19
C LEU A 93 7.47 18.82 0.35
N ALA A 94 7.43 19.76 1.27
CA ALA A 94 8.61 20.34 1.87
C ALA A 94 8.38 20.58 3.36
N PHE A 95 9.25 20.03 4.20
CA PHE A 95 9.20 20.29 5.63
C PHE A 95 9.48 21.78 5.92
N PRO A 96 8.96 22.31 7.05
CA PRO A 96 9.20 23.69 7.44
C PRO A 96 10.70 24.03 7.45
N ALA A 97 11.05 25.21 6.93
CA ALA A 97 12.42 25.72 6.99
C ALA A 97 12.90 25.75 8.45
N GLY A 98 14.16 25.38 8.69
CA GLY A 98 14.73 25.31 10.05
C GLY A 98 14.36 24.06 10.86
N SER A 99 13.49 23.17 10.35
CA SER A 99 13.14 21.92 11.05
C SER A 99 14.26 20.86 11.10
N GLY A 100 15.37 21.08 10.38
CA GLY A 100 16.45 20.09 10.22
C GLY A 100 16.04 18.79 9.50
N THR A 101 14.83 18.74 8.94
CA THR A 101 14.25 17.54 8.34
C THR A 101 14.08 17.71 6.83
N ASN A 102 14.60 16.77 6.04
CA ASN A 102 14.46 16.77 4.58
C ASN A 102 13.67 15.56 4.10
N LEU A 103 12.86 15.75 3.06
CA LEU A 103 12.09 14.67 2.45
C LEU A 103 13.03 13.70 1.73
N LYS A 104 13.03 12.43 2.17
CA LYS A 104 13.78 11.34 1.53
C LYS A 104 12.93 10.57 0.53
N ARG A 105 11.65 10.35 0.83
CA ARG A 105 10.77 9.51 0.01
C ARG A 105 9.30 9.79 0.26
N VAL A 106 8.49 9.68 -0.80
CA VAL A 106 7.04 9.51 -0.68
C VAL A 106 6.75 8.01 -0.63
N TRP A 107 6.27 7.54 0.52
CA TRP A 107 6.07 6.12 0.81
C TRP A 107 4.66 5.63 0.52
N SER A 108 3.66 6.51 0.64
CA SER A 108 2.28 6.17 0.34
C SER A 108 1.54 7.37 -0.24
N ILE A 109 0.58 7.09 -1.12
CA ILE A 109 -0.35 8.06 -1.67
C ILE A 109 -1.74 7.43 -1.55
N ARG A 110 -2.67 8.14 -0.94
CA ARG A 110 -4.04 7.66 -0.71
C ARG A 110 -5.03 8.72 -1.18
N PRO A 111 -5.77 8.47 -2.28
CA PRO A 111 -6.97 9.24 -2.58
C PRO A 111 -7.91 9.22 -1.36
N GLY A 112 -8.55 10.35 -1.08
CA GLY A 112 -9.57 10.45 -0.03
C GLY A 112 -10.81 9.60 -0.33
N ARG A 113 -11.89 9.86 0.41
CA ARG A 113 -13.16 9.12 0.25
C ARG A 113 -13.81 9.43 -1.10
N GLU A 114 -14.80 8.62 -1.50
CA GLU A 114 -15.53 8.84 -2.76
C GLU A 114 -16.22 10.21 -2.80
N GLY A 115 -16.81 10.64 -1.68
CA GLY A 115 -17.42 11.96 -1.52
C GLY A 115 -16.45 13.13 -1.37
N GLU A 116 -15.14 12.88 -1.35
CA GLU A 116 -14.08 13.87 -1.16
C GLU A 116 -13.08 13.83 -2.33
N PRO A 117 -13.53 14.03 -3.58
CA PRO A 117 -12.68 13.82 -4.75
C PRO A 117 -11.43 14.70 -4.75
N ASP A 118 -11.45 15.87 -4.12
CA ASP A 118 -10.28 16.75 -4.10
C ASP A 118 -9.33 16.49 -2.94
N VAL A 119 -9.69 15.57 -2.04
CA VAL A 119 -8.84 15.17 -0.91
C VAL A 119 -7.87 14.07 -1.30
N LEU A 120 -6.60 14.24 -0.95
CA LEU A 120 -5.54 13.22 -1.03
C LEU A 120 -4.66 13.28 0.21
N TYR A 121 -4.08 12.13 0.55
CA TYR A 121 -3.08 12.00 1.60
C TYR A 121 -1.78 11.44 1.04
N ALA A 122 -0.66 11.86 1.63
CA ALA A 122 0.64 11.28 1.36
C ALA A 122 1.38 11.01 2.67
N GLY A 123 2.01 9.83 2.74
CA GLY A 123 2.89 9.44 3.83
C GLY A 123 4.34 9.45 3.35
N THR A 124 5.25 9.97 4.16
CA THR A 124 6.64 10.20 3.75
C THR A 124 7.67 9.52 4.64
N GLU A 125 8.93 9.61 4.22
CA GLU A 125 10.13 9.42 5.03
C GLU A 125 10.94 10.73 5.04
N PRO A 126 11.32 11.26 6.22
CA PRO A 126 10.90 10.83 7.56
C PRO A 126 9.38 10.84 7.74
N ALA A 127 8.89 10.08 8.73
CA ALA A 127 7.46 9.86 8.91
C ALA A 127 6.70 11.16 9.15
N ALA A 128 5.81 11.47 8.21
CA ALA A 128 4.89 12.60 8.27
C ALA A 128 3.67 12.32 7.39
N LEU A 129 2.55 12.94 7.76
CA LEU A 129 1.30 12.91 7.02
C LEU A 129 1.11 14.26 6.33
N TRP A 130 0.83 14.22 5.04
CA TRP A 130 0.51 15.37 4.21
C TRP A 130 -0.90 15.22 3.68
N GLU A 131 -1.62 16.33 3.56
CA GLU A 131 -2.97 16.39 3.01
C GLU A 131 -3.03 17.42 1.89
N SER A 132 -3.73 17.08 0.81
CA SER A 132 -4.20 18.03 -0.20
C SER A 132 -5.72 18.05 -0.18
N ARG A 133 -6.30 19.23 -0.42
CA ARG A 133 -7.77 19.43 -0.53
C ARG A 133 -8.18 20.06 -1.86
N ASP A 134 -7.26 20.12 -2.82
CA ASP A 134 -7.43 20.78 -4.11
C ASP A 134 -6.97 19.88 -5.28
N ALA A 135 -7.19 18.57 -5.13
CA ALA A 135 -6.79 17.54 -6.09
C ALA A 135 -5.28 17.48 -6.33
N GLY A 136 -4.49 17.71 -5.29
CA GLY A 136 -3.03 17.55 -5.28
C GLY A 136 -2.26 18.74 -5.83
N LYS A 137 -2.89 19.92 -5.98
CA LYS A 137 -2.21 21.14 -6.43
C LYS A 137 -1.38 21.76 -5.30
N THR A 138 -1.88 21.70 -4.08
CA THR A 138 -1.16 22.12 -2.86
C THR A 138 -1.27 21.06 -1.78
N TRP A 139 -0.27 21.04 -0.90
CA TRP A 139 -0.14 20.06 0.16
C TRP A 139 0.21 20.76 1.48
N ALA A 140 -0.45 20.35 2.56
CA ALA A 140 -0.22 20.81 3.91
C ALA A 140 0.31 19.67 4.78
N LEU A 141 1.32 19.97 5.59
CA LEU A 141 1.80 19.07 6.64
C LEU A 141 0.76 18.99 7.76
N ASN A 142 0.40 17.78 8.21
CA ASN A 142 -0.48 17.61 9.34
C ASN A 142 0.23 18.01 10.65
N ALA A 143 -0.08 19.20 11.17
CA ALA A 143 0.56 19.77 12.34
C ALA A 143 0.31 18.95 13.63
N GLY A 144 -0.88 18.35 13.78
CA GLY A 144 -1.23 17.55 14.95
C GLY A 144 -0.33 16.33 15.11
N LEU A 145 -0.08 15.60 14.02
CA LEU A 145 0.85 14.47 14.02
C LEU A 145 2.31 14.94 14.11
N PHE A 146 2.65 16.01 13.37
CA PHE A 146 4.03 16.50 13.32
C PHE A 146 4.51 17.04 14.68
N GLY A 147 3.62 17.66 15.45
CA GLY A 147 3.87 18.12 16.81
C GLY A 147 3.64 17.07 17.91
N HIS A 148 3.29 15.83 17.55
CA HIS A 148 2.96 14.80 18.54
C HIS A 148 4.20 14.44 19.40
N PRO A 149 4.09 14.34 20.75
CA PRO A 149 5.23 14.11 21.63
C PRO A 149 6.04 12.83 21.33
N HIS A 150 5.36 11.76 20.87
CA HIS A 150 6.04 10.51 20.52
C HIS A 150 6.94 10.65 19.30
N ARG A 151 6.65 11.60 18.39
CA ARG A 151 7.35 11.74 17.12
C ARG A 151 8.84 12.01 17.31
N ALA A 152 9.21 12.78 18.33
CA ALA A 152 10.62 13.07 18.66
C ALA A 152 11.39 11.82 19.14
N LYS A 153 10.67 10.77 19.56
CA LYS A 153 11.22 9.51 20.08
C LYS A 153 11.09 8.35 19.09
N TRP A 154 10.48 8.57 17.93
CA TRP A 154 10.44 7.53 16.91
C TRP A 154 11.84 7.36 16.32
N GLU A 155 12.27 6.11 16.23
CA GLU A 155 13.54 5.74 15.61
C GLU A 155 13.31 5.12 14.23
N PRO A 156 14.27 5.16 13.31
CA PRO A 156 14.14 4.44 12.04
C PRO A 156 14.39 2.94 12.24
N GLY A 157 13.56 2.11 11.59
CA GLY A 157 13.88 0.69 11.38
C GLY A 157 14.80 0.48 10.18
N GLY A 158 15.15 -0.78 9.88
CA GLY A 158 16.02 -1.12 8.74
C GLY A 158 15.50 -0.75 7.34
N GLY A 159 14.24 -0.32 7.22
CA GLY A 159 13.65 0.21 5.98
C GLY A 159 13.51 1.73 5.94
N GLY A 160 14.04 2.46 6.94
CA GLY A 160 13.78 3.88 7.15
C GLY A 160 12.53 4.13 8.01
N GLN A 161 12.39 5.36 8.52
CA GLN A 161 11.23 5.79 9.30
C GLN A 161 10.12 6.29 8.36
N CYS A 162 9.12 5.46 8.07
CA CYS A 162 8.13 5.74 7.04
C CYS A 162 6.67 5.66 7.50
N LEU A 163 5.88 6.66 7.10
CA LEU A 163 4.42 6.60 7.16
C LEU A 163 3.89 5.98 5.86
N HIS A 164 3.32 4.78 5.96
CA HIS A 164 3.01 3.94 4.79
C HIS A 164 1.54 3.50 4.71
N THR A 165 0.82 3.49 5.83
CA THR A 165 -0.60 3.14 5.85
C THR A 165 -1.40 4.36 6.27
N ILE A 166 -2.41 4.68 5.47
CA ILE A 166 -3.35 5.79 5.67
C ILE A 166 -4.74 5.25 5.35
N VAL A 167 -5.60 5.21 6.35
CA VAL A 167 -6.94 4.62 6.26
C VAL A 167 -7.96 5.63 6.80
N PRO A 168 -8.45 6.55 5.95
CA PRO A 168 -9.59 7.39 6.31
C PRO A 168 -10.84 6.52 6.48
N ASP A 169 -11.55 6.69 7.59
CA ASP A 169 -12.78 5.93 7.86
C ASP A 169 -13.92 6.49 7.01
N VAL A 170 -14.61 5.62 6.26
CA VAL A 170 -15.68 6.02 5.32
C VAL A 170 -16.98 6.45 6.01
N ASP A 171 -17.25 5.94 7.22
CA ASP A 171 -18.48 6.18 7.97
C ASP A 171 -18.28 7.29 9.02
N ALA A 172 -17.03 7.56 9.43
CA ALA A 172 -16.66 8.62 10.34
C ALA A 172 -15.60 9.55 9.72
N PRO A 173 -15.99 10.65 9.04
CA PRO A 173 -15.05 11.51 8.30
C PRO A 173 -13.92 12.12 9.14
N GLY A 174 -14.16 12.36 10.44
CA GLY A 174 -13.13 12.81 11.39
C GLY A 174 -12.11 11.73 11.76
N ARG A 175 -12.44 10.46 11.53
CA ARG A 175 -11.61 9.32 11.91
C ARG A 175 -10.64 8.92 10.81
N MET A 176 -9.39 8.68 11.20
CA MET A 176 -8.37 8.10 10.30
C MET A 176 -7.33 7.34 11.10
N LEU A 177 -7.02 6.12 10.65
CA LEU A 177 -5.89 5.34 11.15
C LEU A 177 -4.68 5.54 10.24
N ILE A 178 -3.50 5.70 10.85
CA ILE A 178 -2.21 5.69 10.16
C ILE A 178 -1.28 4.65 10.79
N ALA A 179 -0.26 4.23 10.02
CA ALA A 179 0.81 3.42 10.57
C ALA A 179 2.20 3.85 10.11
N VAL A 180 3.14 3.77 11.06
CA VAL A 180 4.53 4.18 10.93
C VAL A 180 5.47 3.02 11.24
N SER A 181 6.47 2.79 10.38
CA SER A 181 7.59 1.87 10.66
C SER A 181 8.86 2.70 10.95
N THR A 182 9.43 2.75 12.15
CA THR A 182 8.83 2.37 13.44
C THR A 182 8.22 3.59 14.11
N GLY A 183 7.24 3.33 14.98
CA GLY A 183 6.44 4.35 15.67
C GLY A 183 5.10 3.77 16.09
N GLY A 184 4.54 2.90 15.24
CA GLY A 184 3.30 2.17 15.52
C GLY A 184 2.10 2.73 14.79
N CYS A 185 0.92 2.37 15.27
CA CYS A 185 -0.37 2.80 14.75
C CYS A 185 -0.87 4.00 15.56
N TYR A 186 -1.48 4.95 14.86
CA TYR A 186 -2.12 6.10 15.48
C TYR A 186 -3.49 6.31 14.84
N ILE A 187 -4.45 6.76 15.64
CA ILE A 187 -5.76 7.17 15.16
C ILE A 187 -6.02 8.63 15.51
N THR A 188 -6.68 9.34 14.61
CA THR A 188 -7.34 10.60 14.90
C THR A 188 -8.84 10.37 14.84
N GLU A 189 -9.60 11.13 15.64
CA GLU A 189 -11.07 11.18 15.62
C GLU A 189 -11.57 12.59 15.20
N ASP A 190 -10.66 13.54 14.99
CA ASP A 190 -10.97 14.96 14.85
C ASP A 190 -10.37 15.59 13.58
N GLY A 191 -10.12 14.78 12.56
CA GLY A 191 -9.58 15.21 11.27
C GLY A 191 -8.06 15.46 11.28
N GLY A 192 -7.34 14.86 12.24
CA GLY A 192 -5.90 14.96 12.37
C GLY A 192 -5.42 16.16 13.18
N ARG A 193 -6.30 16.77 13.99
CA ARG A 193 -5.91 17.83 14.94
C ARG A 193 -5.21 17.23 16.15
N SER A 194 -5.65 16.06 16.61
CA SER A 194 -5.01 15.24 17.63
C SER A 194 -4.91 13.78 17.21
N TRP A 195 -3.98 13.05 17.82
CA TRP A 195 -3.69 11.65 17.53
C TRP A 195 -3.48 10.86 18.82
N SER A 196 -3.93 9.61 18.84
CA SER A 196 -3.73 8.69 19.95
C SER A 196 -3.07 7.40 19.44
N ALA A 197 -2.12 6.86 20.22
CA ALA A 197 -1.47 5.60 19.89
C ALA A 197 -2.45 4.43 20.01
N GLN A 198 -2.37 3.47 19.07
CA GLN A 198 -3.30 2.35 18.95
C GLN A 198 -2.54 1.02 18.85
N ASN A 199 -1.68 0.74 19.84
CA ASN A 199 -0.73 -0.37 19.80
C ASN A 199 -0.96 -1.44 20.88
N LYS A 200 -2.07 -1.36 21.62
CA LYS A 200 -2.35 -2.25 22.75
C LYS A 200 -2.36 -3.71 22.31
N ASN A 201 -1.63 -4.54 23.07
CA ASN A 201 -1.42 -5.98 22.83
C ASN A 201 -0.59 -6.34 21.59
N ILE A 202 0.05 -5.38 20.91
CA ILE A 202 1.05 -5.69 19.88
C ILE A 202 2.38 -5.98 20.58
N LYS A 203 2.86 -7.22 20.43
CA LYS A 203 4.13 -7.64 21.02
C LYS A 203 5.32 -7.04 20.26
N VAL A 204 6.26 -6.48 21.01
CA VAL A 204 7.56 -6.01 20.52
C VAL A 204 8.66 -6.77 21.27
N THR A 205 9.64 -7.31 20.54
CA THR A 205 10.75 -8.07 21.15
C THR A 205 12.11 -7.41 20.97
N PHE A 206 12.16 -6.25 20.30
CA PHE A 206 13.38 -5.44 20.13
C PHE A 206 13.44 -4.23 21.09
N MET A 207 12.48 -4.13 22.03
CA MET A 207 12.43 -3.09 23.06
C MET A 207 12.37 -3.73 24.46
N PRO A 208 12.73 -3.01 25.54
CA PRO A 208 12.69 -3.53 26.91
C PRO A 208 11.27 -3.91 27.36
N GLU A 209 10.28 -3.11 27.00
CA GLU A 209 8.88 -3.39 27.29
C GLU A 209 8.28 -4.30 26.21
N THR A 210 7.48 -5.30 26.62
CA THR A 210 6.86 -6.26 25.69
C THR A 210 5.70 -5.66 24.90
N TYR A 211 4.95 -4.72 25.50
CA TYR A 211 3.78 -4.06 24.91
C TYR A 211 3.89 -2.53 25.05
N PRO A 212 4.93 -1.91 24.46
CA PRO A 212 5.14 -0.48 24.63
C PRO A 212 3.99 0.31 24.00
N GLU A 213 3.70 1.51 24.51
CA GLU A 213 2.65 2.37 23.95
C GLU A 213 2.90 2.74 22.49
N PHE A 214 4.18 2.91 22.10
CA PHE A 214 4.62 3.26 20.76
C PHE A 214 5.98 2.61 20.43
N GLY A 215 6.42 2.73 19.18
CA GLY A 215 7.71 2.18 18.71
C GLY A 215 7.57 0.86 17.94
N GLN A 216 6.36 0.34 17.78
CA GLN A 216 6.07 -0.83 16.96
C GLN A 216 6.58 -0.64 15.53
N CYS A 217 7.06 -1.73 14.93
CA CYS A 217 7.44 -1.77 13.53
C CYS A 217 6.28 -2.35 12.73
N VAL A 218 5.22 -1.55 12.60
CA VAL A 218 4.00 -1.94 11.86
C VAL A 218 4.35 -2.10 10.40
N HIS A 219 4.03 -3.26 9.82
CA HIS A 219 4.32 -3.48 8.42
C HIS A 219 3.17 -3.10 7.51
N LYS A 220 1.95 -3.59 7.68
CA LYS A 220 0.82 -3.15 6.84
C LYS A 220 -0.46 -3.29 7.62
N ILE A 221 -1.33 -2.28 7.54
CA ILE A 221 -2.72 -2.41 7.99
C ILE A 221 -3.66 -2.33 6.80
N VAL A 222 -4.69 -3.16 6.83
CA VAL A 222 -5.82 -3.13 5.90
C VAL A 222 -7.13 -3.18 6.66
N GLN A 223 -8.11 -2.40 6.19
CA GLN A 223 -9.47 -2.40 6.74
C GLN A 223 -10.31 -3.49 6.07
N ALA A 224 -11.08 -4.21 6.86
CA ALA A 224 -12.07 -5.13 6.35
C ALA A 224 -13.31 -4.36 5.82
N PRO A 225 -13.88 -4.74 4.67
CA PRO A 225 -15.06 -4.07 4.12
C PRO A 225 -16.30 -4.32 4.99
N ASN A 226 -17.20 -3.34 5.07
CA ASN A 226 -18.49 -3.45 5.78
C ASN A 226 -18.38 -3.91 7.25
N ALA A 227 -17.21 -3.75 7.86
CA ALA A 227 -16.94 -4.06 9.26
C ALA A 227 -16.18 -2.87 9.87
N PRO A 228 -16.87 -1.75 10.16
CA PRO A 228 -16.23 -0.59 10.76
C PRO A 228 -15.56 -1.01 12.06
N GLY A 229 -14.26 -0.73 12.18
CA GLY A 229 -13.43 -1.16 13.29
C GLY A 229 -12.64 -2.44 13.08
N ARG A 230 -12.92 -3.25 12.05
CA ARG A 230 -12.10 -4.44 11.77
C ARG A 230 -10.88 -4.09 10.91
N PHE A 231 -9.71 -4.34 11.48
CA PHE A 231 -8.42 -4.20 10.81
C PHE A 231 -7.63 -5.51 10.90
N TYR A 232 -6.86 -5.81 9.85
CA TYR A 232 -5.78 -6.79 9.89
C TYR A 232 -4.44 -6.07 9.84
N LEU A 233 -3.47 -6.59 10.58
CA LEU A 233 -2.13 -6.02 10.72
C LEU A 233 -1.10 -7.11 10.45
N GLN A 234 -0.25 -6.90 9.44
CA GLN A 234 1.07 -7.53 9.40
C GLN A 234 2.02 -6.64 10.22
N HIS A 235 2.59 -7.17 11.29
CA HIS A 235 3.63 -6.52 12.08
C HIS A 235 5.02 -7.08 11.72
N HIS A 236 6.10 -6.51 12.25
CA HIS A 236 7.45 -7.08 12.09
C HIS A 236 7.50 -8.51 12.58
N TRP A 237 6.96 -8.76 13.77
CA TRP A 237 6.70 -10.11 14.27
C TRP A 237 5.26 -10.22 14.74
N GLY A 238 4.48 -11.03 14.04
CA GLY A 238 3.08 -11.31 14.33
C GLY A 238 2.13 -10.82 13.26
N VAL A 239 0.98 -11.49 13.20
CA VAL A 239 -0.15 -11.10 12.38
C VAL A 239 -1.32 -10.90 13.32
N TYR A 240 -1.91 -9.71 13.31
CA TYR A 240 -2.93 -9.33 14.28
C TYR A 240 -4.25 -8.95 13.61
N ARG A 241 -5.32 -8.99 14.38
CA ARG A 241 -6.64 -8.43 14.05
C ARG A 241 -7.10 -7.51 15.16
N SER A 242 -7.70 -6.39 14.79
CA SER A 242 -8.53 -5.57 15.68
C SER A 242 -9.99 -5.66 15.21
N ASP A 243 -10.93 -5.59 16.15
CA ASP A 243 -12.38 -5.49 15.89
C ASP A 243 -12.96 -4.17 16.47
N ASP A 244 -12.10 -3.27 16.96
CA ASP A 244 -12.43 -2.07 17.74
C ASP A 244 -11.64 -0.84 17.26
N ALA A 245 -11.49 -0.73 15.94
CA ALA A 245 -10.83 0.38 15.26
C ALA A 245 -9.35 0.59 15.64
N GLY A 246 -8.66 -0.49 15.98
CA GLY A 246 -7.24 -0.48 16.37
C GLY A 246 -7.02 -0.33 17.88
N ALA A 247 -8.08 -0.16 18.68
CA ALA A 247 -7.96 0.01 20.13
C ALA A 247 -7.30 -1.18 20.83
N THR A 248 -7.58 -2.40 20.38
CA THR A 248 -6.90 -3.62 20.82
C THR A 248 -6.58 -4.55 19.66
N TRP A 249 -5.44 -5.23 19.75
CA TRP A 249 -4.99 -6.18 18.75
C TRP A 249 -4.95 -7.61 19.32
N LYS A 250 -5.42 -8.57 18.53
CA LYS A 250 -5.41 -10.00 18.87
C LYS A 250 -4.51 -10.75 17.87
N PRO A 251 -3.59 -11.59 18.34
CA PRO A 251 -2.79 -12.43 17.45
C PRO A 251 -3.70 -13.39 16.67
N VAL A 252 -3.44 -13.51 15.37
CA VAL A 252 -4.18 -14.35 14.42
C VAL A 252 -3.22 -15.09 13.49
N GLU A 253 -2.01 -15.41 13.93
CA GLU A 253 -0.96 -16.06 13.12
C GLU A 253 -1.04 -17.60 13.09
N LYS A 254 -2.03 -18.22 13.74
CA LYS A 254 -2.12 -19.69 13.85
C LYS A 254 -2.17 -20.36 12.49
N GLY A 255 -1.20 -21.24 12.22
CA GLY A 255 -1.11 -22.00 10.96
C GLY A 255 -0.27 -21.33 9.86
N LEU A 256 0.26 -20.12 10.11
CA LEU A 256 1.27 -19.52 9.24
C LEU A 256 2.64 -20.18 9.47
N PRO A 257 3.47 -20.35 8.42
CA PRO A 257 4.82 -20.92 8.51
C PRO A 257 5.83 -19.97 9.12
N SER A 258 5.51 -18.67 9.16
CA SER A 258 6.29 -17.62 9.82
C SER A 258 5.36 -16.49 10.21
N THR A 259 5.72 -15.75 11.26
CA THR A 259 5.03 -14.54 11.72
C THR A 259 5.63 -13.26 11.13
N PHE A 260 6.74 -13.39 10.38
CA PHE A 260 7.39 -12.29 9.67
C PHE A 260 6.84 -12.19 8.24
N GLY A 261 6.71 -10.97 7.74
CA GLY A 261 6.14 -10.68 6.42
C GLY A 261 5.90 -9.19 6.26
N PHE A 262 5.55 -8.73 5.06
CA PHE A 262 5.30 -7.31 4.82
C PHE A 262 3.93 -7.02 4.23
N ALA A 263 3.58 -7.78 3.19
CA ALA A 263 2.41 -7.53 2.38
C ALA A 263 1.15 -8.15 2.98
N MET A 264 0.04 -7.41 2.91
CA MET A 264 -1.27 -7.85 3.33
C MET A 264 -2.35 -7.17 2.49
N ALA A 265 -3.44 -7.89 2.20
CA ALA A 265 -4.64 -7.35 1.58
C ALA A 265 -5.91 -7.89 2.24
N ALA A 266 -6.97 -7.09 2.32
CA ALA A 266 -8.30 -7.54 2.73
C ALA A 266 -9.15 -7.77 1.47
N HIS A 267 -10.06 -8.76 1.52
CA HIS A 267 -11.02 -8.94 0.44
C HIS A 267 -11.90 -7.68 0.30
N PRO A 268 -12.29 -7.24 -0.91
CA PRO A 268 -13.07 -6.02 -1.10
C PRO A 268 -14.53 -6.10 -0.61
N ARG A 269 -15.05 -7.32 -0.36
CA ARG A 269 -16.47 -7.54 0.01
C ARG A 269 -16.71 -8.46 1.22
N CYS A 270 -15.68 -9.13 1.73
CA CYS A 270 -15.83 -10.18 2.74
C CYS A 270 -14.97 -9.84 3.96
N PRO A 271 -15.56 -9.38 5.08
CA PRO A 271 -14.78 -8.86 6.22
C PRO A 271 -13.90 -9.91 6.91
N ASP A 272 -14.25 -11.18 6.79
CA ASP A 272 -13.51 -12.31 7.39
C ASP A 272 -12.36 -12.82 6.49
N THR A 273 -12.19 -12.22 5.30
CA THR A 273 -11.20 -12.69 4.31
C THR A 273 -10.04 -11.71 4.17
N ALA A 274 -8.83 -12.22 4.39
CA ALA A 274 -7.58 -11.49 4.21
C ALA A 274 -6.50 -12.41 3.63
N PHE A 275 -5.49 -11.78 3.03
CA PHE A 275 -4.36 -12.43 2.38
C PHE A 275 -3.06 -11.91 2.98
N VAL A 276 -2.12 -12.81 3.23
CA VAL A 276 -0.74 -12.49 3.66
C VAL A 276 0.26 -13.31 2.85
N LEU A 277 1.50 -12.83 2.79
CA LEU A 277 2.60 -13.53 2.15
C LEU A 277 3.78 -13.60 3.14
N PRO A 278 3.85 -14.68 3.95
CA PRO A 278 4.89 -14.83 4.96
C PRO A 278 6.29 -14.90 4.35
N ILE A 279 7.24 -14.35 5.08
CA ILE A 279 8.67 -14.35 4.78
C ILE A 279 9.36 -15.03 5.96
N GLU A 280 10.38 -15.85 5.70
CA GLU A 280 10.98 -16.74 6.69
C GLU A 280 11.47 -15.99 7.94
N SER A 281 12.27 -14.95 7.73
CA SER A 281 12.79 -14.10 8.81
C SER A 281 13.17 -12.72 8.30
N ASP A 282 13.40 -11.80 9.23
CA ASP A 282 13.90 -10.44 8.99
C ASP A 282 15.33 -10.40 8.47
N GLY A 283 16.14 -11.40 8.81
CA GLY A 283 17.50 -11.62 8.32
C GLY A 283 17.54 -12.21 6.90
N PHE A 284 16.85 -13.32 6.65
CA PHE A 284 16.92 -13.99 5.34
C PHE A 284 16.05 -13.33 4.27
N ARG A 285 14.90 -12.78 4.67
CA ARG A 285 13.96 -12.04 3.81
C ARG A 285 13.50 -12.77 2.55
N CYS A 286 13.45 -14.09 2.55
CA CYS A 286 12.91 -14.89 1.46
C CYS A 286 11.71 -15.73 1.92
N THR A 287 10.92 -16.25 0.99
CA THR A 287 9.79 -17.13 1.34
C THR A 287 10.25 -18.37 2.13
N PRO A 288 9.47 -18.82 3.13
CA PRO A 288 9.77 -20.04 3.88
C PRO A 288 9.90 -21.26 2.98
N GLU A 289 10.91 -22.09 3.26
CA GLU A 289 11.19 -23.36 2.56
C GLU A 289 11.50 -23.20 1.04
N GLY A 290 11.76 -21.98 0.56
CA GLY A 290 11.91 -21.70 -0.87
C GLY A 290 10.64 -21.96 -1.68
N LYS A 291 9.46 -21.74 -1.08
CA LYS A 291 8.14 -21.95 -1.68
C LYS A 291 7.31 -20.67 -1.64
N LEU A 292 6.91 -20.17 -2.81
CA LEU A 292 6.04 -19.00 -2.90
C LEU A 292 4.58 -19.40 -2.62
N ARG A 293 4.02 -18.82 -1.55
CA ARG A 293 2.69 -19.14 -1.03
C ARG A 293 2.00 -17.87 -0.55
N VAL A 294 0.79 -17.63 -1.06
CA VAL A 294 -0.13 -16.66 -0.45
C VAL A 294 -0.99 -17.43 0.55
N TYR A 295 -1.11 -16.93 1.76
CA TYR A 295 -2.00 -17.51 2.78
C TYR A 295 -3.28 -16.71 2.83
N ARG A 296 -4.42 -17.41 2.77
CA ARG A 296 -5.76 -16.83 2.83
C ARG A 296 -6.46 -17.30 4.10
N THR A 297 -7.03 -16.36 4.85
CA THR A 297 -8.06 -16.66 5.84
C THR A 297 -9.44 -16.34 5.26
N THR A 298 -10.47 -17.06 5.70
CA THR A 298 -11.88 -16.77 5.43
C THR A 298 -12.71 -16.78 6.72
N ASP A 299 -12.05 -16.80 7.87
CA ASP A 299 -12.64 -16.93 9.21
C ASP A 299 -12.05 -15.91 10.19
N ALA A 300 -11.68 -14.73 9.66
CA ALA A 300 -11.09 -13.61 10.38
C ALA A 300 -9.77 -13.95 11.10
N GLY A 301 -8.95 -14.78 10.47
CA GLY A 301 -7.61 -15.14 10.94
C GLY A 301 -7.59 -16.27 11.98
N LYS A 302 -8.71 -16.98 12.21
CA LYS A 302 -8.69 -18.17 13.08
C LYS A 302 -7.86 -19.29 12.43
N THR A 303 -7.93 -19.41 11.11
CA THR A 303 -7.11 -20.33 10.32
C THR A 303 -6.63 -19.67 9.02
N TRP A 304 -5.52 -20.19 8.50
CA TRP A 304 -4.93 -19.77 7.23
C TRP A 304 -4.67 -20.96 6.33
N LYS A 305 -5.06 -20.83 5.06
CA LYS A 305 -4.83 -21.84 4.02
C LYS A 305 -3.76 -21.36 3.05
N ALA A 306 -2.76 -22.20 2.78
CA ALA A 306 -1.78 -21.95 1.74
C ALA A 306 -2.42 -22.09 0.35
N MET A 307 -2.32 -21.03 -0.44
CA MET A 307 -2.82 -20.94 -1.81
C MET A 307 -1.64 -21.03 -2.78
N THR A 308 -1.46 -22.19 -3.41
CA THR A 308 -0.21 -22.58 -4.09
C THR A 308 -0.35 -22.79 -5.59
N LYS A 309 -1.57 -23.01 -6.10
CA LYS A 309 -1.79 -23.45 -7.48
C LYS A 309 -1.27 -22.40 -8.47
N GLY A 310 -0.26 -22.79 -9.26
CA GLY A 310 0.40 -21.92 -10.24
C GLY A 310 1.63 -21.17 -9.70
N LEU A 311 1.89 -21.20 -8.39
CA LEU A 311 3.07 -20.57 -7.78
C LEU A 311 4.25 -21.56 -7.68
N PRO A 312 5.52 -21.10 -7.84
CA PRO A 312 6.69 -21.96 -7.70
C PRO A 312 6.84 -22.54 -6.29
N GLN A 313 6.96 -23.86 -6.19
CA GLN A 313 7.09 -24.61 -4.92
C GLN A 313 8.49 -25.16 -4.65
N LYS A 314 9.50 -24.67 -5.39
CA LYS A 314 10.93 -24.97 -5.20
C LYS A 314 11.74 -23.77 -5.70
N ASN A 315 12.88 -23.50 -5.06
CA ASN A 315 13.83 -22.44 -5.45
C ASN A 315 13.18 -21.05 -5.60
N ALA A 316 12.09 -20.80 -4.88
CA ALA A 316 11.31 -19.58 -5.00
C ALA A 316 11.74 -18.54 -3.96
N LEU A 317 13.01 -18.12 -3.99
CA LEU A 317 13.57 -17.18 -3.01
C LEU A 317 13.08 -15.73 -3.25
N GLU A 318 11.80 -15.51 -3.00
CA GLU A 318 11.10 -14.26 -3.30
C GLU A 318 10.92 -13.41 -2.05
N LEU A 319 10.91 -12.08 -2.24
CA LEU A 319 10.51 -11.11 -1.23
C LEU A 319 9.39 -10.25 -1.81
N VAL A 320 8.30 -10.08 -1.07
CA VAL A 320 7.21 -9.15 -1.40
C VAL A 320 7.20 -8.05 -0.37
N LEU A 321 7.32 -6.81 -0.81
CA LEU A 321 7.37 -5.65 0.08
C LEU A 321 5.97 -5.23 0.54
N ARG A 322 5.98 -4.31 1.51
CA ARG A 322 4.85 -3.77 2.24
C ARG A 322 3.62 -3.41 1.40
N ASP A 323 3.86 -2.64 0.34
CA ASP A 323 2.83 -2.22 -0.61
C ASP A 323 2.82 -3.05 -1.88
N GLY A 324 3.49 -4.21 -1.88
CA GLY A 324 3.62 -5.12 -3.01
C GLY A 324 2.44 -6.05 -3.22
N MET A 325 1.31 -5.86 -2.54
CA MET A 325 0.07 -6.63 -2.72
C MET A 325 -1.15 -5.71 -2.72
N ASP A 326 -2.14 -6.01 -3.56
CA ASP A 326 -3.42 -5.32 -3.62
C ASP A 326 -4.51 -6.19 -4.26
N VAL A 327 -5.78 -5.77 -4.18
CA VAL A 327 -6.95 -6.49 -4.71
C VAL A 327 -7.78 -5.62 -5.66
N ASP A 328 -8.49 -6.24 -6.60
CA ASP A 328 -9.52 -5.55 -7.39
C ASP A 328 -10.92 -5.71 -6.79
N GLY A 329 -11.87 -4.91 -7.29
CA GLY A 329 -13.29 -4.99 -6.92
C GLY A 329 -14.14 -5.90 -7.83
N CYS A 330 -13.56 -6.68 -8.75
CA CYS A 330 -14.32 -7.58 -9.61
C CYS A 330 -14.92 -8.74 -8.80
N ASP A 331 -15.85 -9.49 -9.41
CA ASP A 331 -16.45 -10.69 -8.81
C ASP A 331 -16.23 -11.91 -9.73
N PRO A 332 -15.47 -12.94 -9.30
CA PRO A 332 -14.70 -13.04 -8.05
C PRO A 332 -13.60 -11.99 -7.92
N ALA A 333 -13.16 -11.66 -6.70
CA ALA A 333 -12.09 -10.67 -6.50
C ALA A 333 -10.73 -11.17 -7.02
N GLY A 334 -9.97 -10.24 -7.58
CA GLY A 334 -8.59 -10.49 -8.01
C GLY A 334 -7.61 -10.16 -6.89
N VAL A 335 -6.52 -10.91 -6.82
CA VAL A 335 -5.43 -10.67 -5.87
C VAL A 335 -4.13 -10.58 -6.64
N TYR A 336 -3.33 -9.55 -6.35
CA TYR A 336 -2.15 -9.20 -7.13
C TYR A 336 -0.98 -8.98 -6.20
N PHE A 337 0.20 -9.47 -6.58
CA PHE A 337 1.41 -9.12 -5.86
C PHE A 337 2.65 -9.07 -6.76
N GLY A 338 3.65 -8.30 -6.33
CA GLY A 338 4.90 -8.13 -7.04
C GLY A 338 6.10 -8.49 -6.18
N THR A 339 7.09 -9.17 -6.77
CA THR A 339 8.27 -9.65 -6.06
C THR A 339 9.50 -8.79 -6.34
N LYS A 340 10.44 -8.79 -5.41
CA LYS A 340 11.76 -8.15 -5.58
C LYS A 340 12.57 -8.74 -6.73
N SER A 341 12.30 -9.96 -7.19
CA SER A 341 12.95 -10.52 -8.38
C SER A 341 12.36 -10.03 -9.71
N GLY A 342 11.34 -9.15 -9.67
CA GLY A 342 10.79 -8.54 -10.88
C GLY A 342 9.56 -9.24 -11.47
N LYS A 343 8.94 -10.16 -10.71
CA LYS A 343 7.72 -10.85 -11.15
C LYS A 343 6.48 -10.18 -10.61
N VAL A 344 5.40 -10.20 -11.39
CA VAL A 344 4.07 -9.78 -10.95
C VAL A 344 3.10 -10.94 -11.17
N TRP A 345 2.42 -11.33 -10.11
CA TRP A 345 1.49 -12.44 -10.08
C TRP A 345 0.06 -11.92 -9.91
N ALA A 346 -0.88 -12.58 -10.58
CA ALA A 346 -2.29 -12.31 -10.46
C ALA A 346 -3.09 -13.60 -10.24
N SER A 347 -4.06 -13.50 -9.33
CA SER A 347 -5.19 -14.40 -9.23
C SER A 347 -6.45 -13.61 -9.64
N ARG A 348 -7.40 -14.31 -10.26
CA ARG A 348 -8.71 -13.78 -10.67
C ARG A 348 -9.87 -14.49 -9.97
N ASP A 349 -9.55 -15.33 -9.00
CA ASP A 349 -10.39 -16.32 -8.32
C ASP A 349 -10.06 -16.36 -6.81
N GLU A 350 -9.87 -15.18 -6.21
CA GLU A 350 -9.68 -14.99 -4.76
C GLU A 350 -8.47 -15.77 -4.19
N GLY A 351 -7.38 -15.81 -4.97
CA GLY A 351 -6.15 -16.51 -4.64
C GLY A 351 -6.17 -18.00 -4.95
N SER A 352 -7.26 -18.57 -5.49
CA SER A 352 -7.37 -20.02 -5.72
C SER A 352 -6.41 -20.56 -6.77
N SER A 353 -6.06 -19.76 -7.77
CA SER A 353 -4.99 -20.03 -8.73
C SER A 353 -4.26 -18.76 -9.18
N TRP A 354 -3.00 -18.91 -9.56
CA TRP A 354 -2.10 -17.81 -9.87
C TRP A 354 -1.50 -17.93 -11.27
N THR A 355 -1.24 -16.79 -11.88
CA THR A 355 -0.53 -16.67 -13.15
C THR A 355 0.50 -15.55 -13.05
N CYS A 356 1.71 -15.78 -13.55
CA CYS A 356 2.71 -14.72 -13.71
C CYS A 356 2.29 -13.83 -14.90
N ILE A 357 1.97 -12.57 -14.63
CA ILE A 357 1.47 -11.61 -15.64
C ILE A 357 2.55 -10.63 -16.10
N ALA A 358 3.68 -10.56 -15.41
CA ALA A 358 4.91 -9.93 -15.85
C ALA A 358 6.12 -10.64 -15.22
N ASP A 359 7.20 -10.74 -16.00
CA ASP A 359 8.51 -11.22 -15.54
C ASP A 359 9.60 -10.31 -16.15
N GLY A 360 10.77 -10.26 -15.52
CA GLY A 360 11.90 -9.44 -15.96
C GLY A 360 11.76 -7.95 -15.68
N LEU A 361 10.87 -7.54 -14.77
CA LEU A 361 10.83 -6.16 -14.30
C LEU A 361 12.00 -5.85 -13.35
N PRO A 362 12.37 -4.58 -13.15
CA PRO A 362 13.20 -4.19 -12.01
C PRO A 362 12.50 -4.54 -10.69
N GLN A 363 13.26 -4.51 -9.58
CA GLN A 363 12.74 -4.88 -8.25
C GLN A 363 11.42 -4.17 -7.95
N VAL A 364 10.35 -4.93 -7.70
CA VAL A 364 9.04 -4.34 -7.42
C VAL A 364 9.02 -3.79 -6.00
N ASN A 365 8.65 -2.52 -5.88
CA ASN A 365 8.53 -1.80 -4.61
C ASN A 365 7.08 -1.70 -4.14
N CYS A 366 6.14 -1.49 -5.07
CA CYS A 366 4.72 -1.43 -4.78
C CYS A 366 3.84 -1.93 -5.94
N VAL A 367 2.67 -2.43 -5.59
CA VAL A 367 1.58 -2.82 -6.49
C VAL A 367 0.31 -2.15 -6.01
N LYS A 368 -0.43 -1.54 -6.94
CA LYS A 368 -1.73 -0.93 -6.70
C LYS A 368 -2.70 -1.30 -7.81
N VAL A 369 -3.94 -1.58 -7.46
CA VAL A 369 -4.94 -2.09 -8.40
C VAL A 369 -6.13 -1.15 -8.41
N ALA A 370 -6.65 -0.87 -9.60
CA ALA A 370 -7.81 -0.03 -9.78
C ALA A 370 -8.69 -0.52 -10.93
N MET A 371 -9.97 -0.19 -10.84
CA MET A 371 -10.90 -0.32 -11.97
C MET A 371 -10.95 1.02 -12.70
N VAL A 372 -10.82 1.01 -14.02
CA VAL A 372 -11.03 2.21 -14.82
C VAL A 372 -12.52 2.57 -14.77
N PRO A 373 -12.92 3.77 -14.30
CA PRO A 373 -14.31 4.11 -14.11
C PRO A 373 -15.11 4.02 -15.41
N ARG A 374 -16.34 3.49 -15.33
CA ARG A 374 -17.31 3.62 -16.42
C ARG A 374 -17.84 5.04 -16.43
N LYS A 375 -17.75 5.74 -17.57
CA LYS A 375 -18.44 7.03 -17.75
C LYS A 375 -19.91 6.81 -17.41
N ALA A 376 -20.46 7.60 -16.49
CA ALA A 376 -21.89 7.56 -16.21
C ALA A 376 -22.65 7.75 -17.53
N LYS A 377 -23.58 6.85 -17.85
CA LYS A 377 -24.51 7.09 -18.95
C LYS A 377 -25.27 8.36 -18.59
N LYS A 378 -25.11 9.44 -19.37
CA LYS A 378 -26.04 10.57 -19.29
C LYS A 378 -27.43 9.98 -19.48
N GLY A 379 -28.26 10.01 -18.44
CA GLY A 379 -29.66 9.61 -18.54
C GLY A 379 -30.27 10.39 -19.69
N ARG A 380 -30.83 9.69 -20.67
CA ARG A 380 -31.77 10.31 -21.61
C ARG A 380 -32.92 10.80 -20.74
N ARG A 381 -33.04 12.12 -20.61
CA ARG A 381 -34.26 12.76 -20.12
C ARG A 381 -35.38 12.48 -21.09
#